data_AF-A0A1H8K193-F1
#
_entry.id   AF-A0A1H8K193-F1
#
_cell.length_a   1.000
_cell.length_b   1.000
_cell.length_c   1.000
_cell.angle_alpha   90.00
_cell.angle_beta   90.00
_cell.angle_gamma   90.00
#
_symmetry.space_group_name_H-M   'P 1'
#
loop_
_entity.id
_entity.type
_entity.pdbx_description
1 polymer ?
#
loop_
_entity_poly.entity_id
_entity_poly.type
_entity_poly.pdbx_seq_one_letter_code
_entity_poly.pdbx_strand_id
1 'polypeptide(L)'
;MKHAFIFGTTIFLSERNTLTYSDGLSNIEFLRILSFYDNQKGKVLTIDANINTPNGEVIRISANNNENDANVQLNVTSGRIKVFQPGHAEPVLDVYQFDPHEYHGLSSHVLNEIHAQHPDHVVTIKGNFFVGGAHFLIENEKMFIDSNGYANGVENAHNGVILSAAVA
;
A
#
# COMPACT_ATOMS: atom_id res chain seq x y z
N MET A 1 12.94 -3.53 -12.61
CA MET A 1 12.98 -2.61 -11.46
C MET A 1 12.39 -3.35 -10.29
N LYS A 2 13.09 -3.40 -9.17
CA LYS A 2 12.69 -4.09 -7.94
C LYS A 2 12.08 -3.06 -6.98
N HIS A 3 10.89 -3.34 -6.48
CA HIS A 3 10.18 -2.48 -5.53
C HIS A 3 10.10 -3.19 -4.19
N ALA A 4 10.22 -2.44 -3.09
CA ALA A 4 9.91 -2.90 -1.75
C ALA A 4 8.60 -2.26 -1.27
N PHE A 5 7.63 -3.09 -0.92
CA PHE A 5 6.37 -2.67 -0.32
C PHE A 5 6.37 -3.01 1.17
N ILE A 6 6.18 -2.00 2.01
CA ILE A 6 6.22 -2.11 3.47
C ILE A 6 4.81 -1.95 4.04
N PHE A 7 4.38 -2.94 4.82
CA PHE A 7 3.14 -2.95 5.57
C PHE A 7 3.45 -3.21 7.05
N GLY A 8 3.33 -2.18 7.90
CA GLY A 8 3.85 -2.26 9.26
C GLY A 8 5.35 -2.55 9.28
N THR A 9 5.78 -3.63 9.93
CA THR A 9 7.18 -4.12 9.88
C THR A 9 7.46 -5.18 8.82
N THR A 10 6.47 -5.53 7.99
CA THR A 10 6.63 -6.56 6.95
C THR A 10 7.04 -5.90 5.64
N ILE A 11 8.01 -6.49 4.95
CA ILE A 11 8.50 -6.04 3.64
C ILE A 11 8.26 -7.14 2.60
N PHE A 12 7.73 -6.75 1.44
CA PHE A 12 7.59 -7.62 0.27
C PHE A 12 8.34 -7.02 -0.91
N LEU A 13 9.13 -7.83 -1.60
CA LEU A 13 9.83 -7.41 -2.80
C LEU A 13 9.00 -7.82 -4.03
N SER A 14 9.09 -7.03 -5.10
CA SER A 14 8.35 -7.33 -6.32
C SER A 14 8.92 -6.58 -7.52
N GLU A 15 8.96 -7.23 -8.69
CA GLU A 15 9.30 -6.54 -9.95
C GLU A 15 8.09 -5.82 -10.57
N ARG A 16 6.87 -6.14 -10.11
CA ARG A 16 5.63 -5.43 -10.45
C ARG A 16 5.31 -4.37 -9.41
N ASN A 17 4.51 -3.41 -9.84
CA ASN A 17 4.07 -2.24 -9.09
C ASN A 17 2.62 -2.38 -8.58
N THR A 18 2.13 -3.61 -8.42
CA THR A 18 0.74 -3.93 -8.09
C THR A 18 0.64 -4.68 -6.77
N LEU A 19 -0.42 -4.39 -6.03
CA LEU A 19 -0.82 -5.05 -4.80
C LEU A 19 -2.21 -5.65 -4.99
N THR A 20 -2.31 -6.94 -4.70
CA THR A 20 -3.48 -7.75 -4.96
C THR A 20 -3.89 -8.46 -3.67
N TYR A 21 -5.18 -8.44 -3.37
CA TYR A 21 -5.77 -9.31 -2.37
C TYR A 21 -6.26 -10.60 -3.04
N SER A 22 -6.02 -11.74 -2.40
CA SER A 22 -6.56 -13.04 -2.82
C SER A 22 -7.33 -13.71 -1.68
N ASP A 23 -8.55 -14.13 -1.97
CA ASP A 23 -9.38 -14.98 -1.10
C ASP A 23 -9.21 -16.49 -1.42
N GLY A 24 -8.26 -16.82 -2.30
CA GLY A 24 -8.03 -18.18 -2.82
C GLY A 24 -8.87 -18.57 -4.03
N LEU A 25 -9.93 -17.82 -4.37
CA LEU A 25 -10.79 -18.03 -5.53
C LEU A 25 -10.61 -16.93 -6.59
N SER A 26 -10.40 -15.71 -6.12
CA SER A 26 -10.29 -14.50 -6.91
C SER A 26 -9.07 -13.69 -6.51
N ASN A 27 -8.57 -12.91 -7.46
CA ASN A 27 -7.49 -11.96 -7.25
C ASN A 27 -8.01 -10.56 -7.54
N ILE A 28 -8.00 -9.71 -6.53
CA ILE A 28 -8.53 -8.35 -6.57
C ILE A 28 -7.35 -7.40 -6.44
N GLU A 29 -6.92 -6.82 -7.56
CA GLU A 29 -5.96 -5.73 -7.53
C GLU A 29 -6.61 -4.50 -6.88
N PHE A 30 -6.00 -3.99 -5.81
CA PHE A 30 -6.56 -2.88 -5.05
C PHE A 30 -5.66 -1.64 -5.05
N LEU A 31 -4.38 -1.78 -5.40
CA LEU A 31 -3.43 -0.67 -5.46
C LEU A 31 -2.38 -0.93 -6.54
N ARG A 32 -2.13 0.08 -7.37
CA ARG A 32 -1.08 0.08 -8.40
C ARG A 32 -0.32 1.39 -8.37
N ILE A 33 1.01 1.33 -8.37
CA ILE A 33 1.87 2.51 -8.48
C ILE A 33 2.11 2.81 -9.96
N LEU A 34 1.53 3.88 -10.50
CA LEU A 34 1.70 4.26 -11.91
C LEU A 34 3.03 4.97 -12.19
N SER A 35 3.50 5.80 -11.25
CA SER A 35 4.78 6.49 -11.31
C SER A 35 5.36 6.59 -9.92
N PHE A 36 6.68 6.46 -9.80
CA PHE A 36 7.43 6.73 -8.59
C PHE A 36 7.91 8.19 -8.58
N TYR A 37 8.05 8.75 -7.39
CA TYR A 37 8.62 10.07 -7.17
C TYR A 37 10.10 10.09 -7.56
N ASP A 38 10.49 11.09 -8.36
CA ASP A 38 11.87 11.37 -8.74
C ASP A 38 11.99 12.88 -8.99
N ASN A 39 12.59 13.58 -8.01
CA ASN A 39 12.75 15.04 -8.06
C ASN A 39 13.61 15.49 -9.26
N GLN A 40 14.63 14.70 -9.64
CA GLN A 40 15.54 15.06 -10.72
C GLN A 40 14.84 15.03 -12.08
N LYS A 41 13.84 14.16 -12.22
CA LYS A 41 13.03 14.01 -13.43
C LYS A 41 11.67 14.74 -13.35
N GLY A 42 11.41 15.47 -12.27
CA GLY A 42 10.12 16.13 -12.03
C GLY A 42 8.94 15.16 -11.96
N LYS A 43 9.18 13.89 -11.61
CA LYS A 43 8.12 12.88 -11.47
C LYS A 43 7.57 12.88 -10.06
N VAL A 44 6.26 12.71 -9.94
CA VAL A 44 5.56 12.53 -8.67
C VAL A 44 5.09 11.08 -8.53
N LEU A 45 4.86 10.66 -7.29
CA LEU A 45 4.18 9.41 -6.98
C LEU A 45 2.74 9.49 -7.49
N THR A 46 2.34 8.54 -8.33
CA THR A 46 0.95 8.42 -8.80
C THR A 46 0.45 7.00 -8.60
N ILE A 47 -0.81 6.87 -8.18
CA ILE A 47 -1.44 5.59 -7.89
C ILE A 47 -2.81 5.46 -8.51
N ASP A 48 -3.19 4.21 -8.79
CA ASP A 48 -4.58 3.78 -8.86
C ASP A 48 -4.92 2.98 -7.60
N ALA A 49 -6.11 3.18 -7.03
CA ALA A 49 -6.59 2.41 -5.89
C ALA A 49 -8.09 2.10 -6.00
N ASN A 50 -8.48 0.91 -5.56
CA ASN A 50 -9.88 0.50 -5.49
C ASN A 50 -10.11 -0.23 -4.16
N ILE A 51 -10.69 0.50 -3.20
CA ILE A 51 -10.88 0.03 -1.82
C ILE A 51 -12.25 0.46 -1.32
N ASN A 52 -12.71 -0.14 -0.23
CA ASN A 52 -13.89 0.29 0.50
C ASN A 52 -13.47 0.88 1.84
N THR A 53 -14.15 1.92 2.31
CA THR A 53 -13.95 2.40 3.68
C THR A 53 -14.67 1.48 4.69
N PRO A 54 -14.39 1.61 6.00
CA PRO A 54 -15.11 0.87 7.02
C PRO A 54 -16.62 1.15 7.09
N ASN A 55 -17.11 2.23 6.50
CA ASN A 55 -18.55 2.52 6.42
C ASN A 55 -19.23 1.90 5.18
N GLY A 56 -18.47 1.20 4.33
CA GLY A 56 -18.95 0.54 3.12
C GLY A 56 -18.81 1.36 1.83
N GLU A 57 -18.47 2.64 1.90
CA GLU A 57 -18.29 3.49 0.73
C GLU A 57 -17.12 3.01 -0.14
N VAL A 58 -17.36 2.88 -1.45
CA VAL A 58 -16.34 2.51 -2.44
C VAL A 58 -15.53 3.76 -2.81
N ILE A 59 -14.21 3.66 -2.76
CA ILE A 59 -13.26 4.68 -3.22
C ILE A 59 -12.52 4.15 -4.43
N ARG A 60 -12.60 4.88 -5.55
CA ARG A 60 -11.78 4.64 -6.74
C ARG A 60 -10.89 5.84 -6.98
N ILE A 61 -9.59 5.62 -6.88
CA ILE A 61 -8.57 6.60 -7.22
C ILE A 61 -7.97 6.20 -8.55
N SER A 62 -7.94 7.12 -9.52
CA SER A 62 -7.21 6.95 -10.77
C SER A 62 -6.20 8.07 -10.97
N ALA A 63 -4.93 7.72 -11.10
CA ALA A 63 -3.80 8.66 -11.21
C ALA A 63 -3.88 9.83 -10.19
N ASN A 64 -4.11 9.50 -8.92
CA ASN A 64 -4.30 10.43 -7.79
C ASN A 64 -5.58 11.29 -7.82
N ASN A 65 -6.55 10.99 -8.69
CA ASN A 65 -7.85 11.67 -8.72
C ASN A 65 -8.95 10.76 -8.19
N ASN A 66 -9.92 11.33 -7.49
CA ASN A 66 -11.13 10.63 -7.11
C ASN A 66 -12.01 10.41 -8.35
N GLU A 67 -12.12 9.17 -8.83
CA GLU A 67 -12.78 8.83 -10.09
C GLU A 67 -14.30 8.74 -9.93
N ASN A 68 -14.77 8.26 -8.78
CA ASN A 68 -16.18 7.92 -8.57
C ASN A 68 -16.91 8.90 -7.65
N ASP A 69 -16.37 10.11 -7.47
CA ASP A 69 -16.92 11.16 -6.61
C ASP A 69 -17.25 10.68 -5.18
N ALA A 70 -16.47 9.73 -4.66
CA ALA A 70 -16.60 9.29 -3.27
C ALA A 70 -16.42 10.48 -2.32
N ASN A 71 -17.12 10.51 -1.21
CA ASN A 71 -17.03 11.59 -0.23
C ASN A 71 -15.75 11.45 0.60
N VAL A 72 -14.61 11.77 -0.02
CA VAL A 72 -13.26 11.67 0.57
C VAL A 72 -12.42 12.90 0.27
N GLN A 73 -11.46 13.18 1.14
CA GLN A 73 -10.45 14.20 0.92
C GLN A 73 -9.13 13.55 0.51
N LEU A 74 -8.60 13.94 -0.65
CA LEU A 74 -7.27 13.56 -1.09
C LEU A 74 -6.25 14.62 -0.68
N ASN A 75 -5.17 14.18 -0.02
CA ASN A 75 -3.99 14.98 0.21
C ASN A 75 -2.84 14.37 -0.58
N VAL A 76 -2.45 15.05 -1.65
CA VAL A 76 -1.43 14.58 -2.60
C VAL A 76 -0.22 15.50 -2.51
N THR A 77 0.93 14.91 -2.21
CA THR A 77 2.24 15.55 -2.26
C THR A 77 3.13 14.75 -3.22
N SER A 78 4.31 15.27 -3.56
CA SER A 78 5.16 14.65 -4.59
C SER A 78 5.54 13.19 -4.32
N GLY A 79 5.65 12.78 -3.06
CA GLY A 79 6.00 11.41 -2.65
C GLY A 79 4.95 10.70 -1.81
N ARG A 80 3.79 11.31 -1.54
CA ARG A 80 2.77 10.76 -0.63
C ARG A 80 1.35 11.06 -1.08
N ILE A 81 0.49 10.06 -0.98
CA ILE A 81 -0.95 10.19 -1.21
C ILE A 81 -1.66 9.70 0.05
N LYS A 82 -2.50 10.56 0.62
CA LYS A 82 -3.42 10.20 1.70
C LYS A 82 -4.86 10.38 1.27
N VAL A 83 -5.69 9.44 1.67
CA VAL A 83 -7.14 9.48 1.47
C VAL A 83 -7.80 9.53 2.85
N PHE A 84 -8.63 10.54 3.09
CA PHE A 84 -9.33 10.74 4.35
C PHE A 84 -10.83 10.65 4.17
N GLN A 85 -11.51 10.04 5.14
CA GLN A 85 -12.95 10.22 5.29
C GLN A 85 -13.24 11.56 5.98
N PRO A 86 -14.30 12.27 5.58
CA PRO A 86 -14.72 13.53 6.21
C PRO A 86 -14.93 13.34 7.72
N GLY A 87 -14.30 14.22 8.51
CA GLY A 87 -14.38 14.16 9.97
C GLY A 87 -13.40 13.19 10.65
N HIS A 88 -12.57 12.46 9.89
CA HIS A 88 -11.55 11.57 10.44
C HIS A 88 -10.15 12.18 10.32
N ALA A 89 -9.36 12.08 11.40
CA ALA A 89 -7.98 12.57 11.43
C ALA A 89 -6.98 11.58 10.83
N GLU A 90 -7.29 10.28 10.88
CA GLU A 90 -6.46 9.22 10.32
C GLU A 90 -6.89 8.89 8.88
N PRO A 91 -5.95 8.65 7.97
CA PRO A 91 -6.26 8.30 6.59
C PRO A 91 -6.80 6.86 6.50
N VAL A 92 -7.79 6.64 5.63
CA VAL A 92 -8.22 5.29 5.25
C VAL A 92 -7.17 4.59 4.37
N LEU A 93 -6.38 5.36 3.62
CA LEU A 93 -5.25 4.87 2.84
C LEU A 93 -4.14 5.93 2.83
N ASP A 94 -2.91 5.51 3.10
CA ASP A 94 -1.72 6.34 3.05
C ASP A 94 -0.61 5.57 2.32
N VAL A 95 -0.24 6.07 1.15
CA VAL A 95 0.82 5.51 0.31
C VAL A 95 1.97 6.50 0.29
N TYR A 96 3.13 6.08 0.77
CA TYR A 96 4.30 6.93 0.88
C TYR A 96 5.55 6.26 0.30
N GLN A 97 6.23 6.95 -0.61
CA GLN A 97 7.55 6.54 -1.08
C GLN A 97 8.62 7.13 -0.17
N PHE A 98 9.42 6.27 0.46
CA PHE A 98 10.53 6.69 1.30
C PHE A 98 11.71 7.20 0.46
N ASP A 99 12.33 8.27 0.93
CA ASP A 99 13.69 8.65 0.56
C ASP A 99 14.71 7.80 1.37
N PRO A 100 15.86 7.40 0.79
CA PRO A 100 16.92 6.74 1.53
C PRO A 100 17.34 7.43 2.84
N HIS A 101 17.24 8.75 2.93
CA HIS A 101 17.52 9.52 4.14
C HIS A 101 16.49 9.32 5.26
N GLU A 102 15.34 8.73 4.96
CA GLU A 102 14.25 8.49 5.90
C GLU A 102 14.24 7.06 6.45
N TYR A 103 15.10 6.19 5.92
CA TYR A 103 15.17 4.78 6.34
C TYR A 103 15.52 4.62 7.83
N HIS A 104 16.13 5.62 8.46
CA HIS A 104 16.51 5.59 9.87
C HIS A 104 15.33 5.33 10.84
N GLY A 105 14.09 5.59 10.42
CA GLY A 105 12.90 5.29 11.20
C GLY A 105 12.35 3.86 11.07
N LEU A 106 12.95 3.03 10.20
CA LEU A 106 12.49 1.67 9.94
C LEU A 106 13.08 0.67 10.94
N SER A 107 12.38 -0.44 11.15
CA SER A 107 12.89 -1.52 11.99
C SER A 107 14.17 -2.12 11.40
N SER A 108 15.05 -2.65 12.26
CA SER A 108 16.30 -3.27 11.83
C SER A 108 16.08 -4.42 10.86
N HIS A 109 14.97 -5.16 11.00
CA HIS A 109 14.59 -6.23 10.07
C HIS A 109 14.34 -5.69 8.66
N VAL A 110 13.53 -4.63 8.53
CA VAL A 110 13.23 -4.00 7.24
C VAL A 110 14.49 -3.38 6.63
N LEU A 111 15.30 -2.70 7.44
CA LEU A 111 16.56 -2.11 7.01
C LEU A 111 17.53 -3.14 6.44
N ASN A 112 17.69 -4.27 7.13
CA ASN A 112 18.57 -5.35 6.69
C ASN A 112 18.12 -5.91 5.33
N GLU A 113 16.81 -6.08 5.11
CA GLU A 113 16.29 -6.56 3.83
C GLU A 113 16.52 -5.54 2.70
N ILE A 114 16.26 -4.25 2.95
CA ILE A 114 16.53 -3.18 1.99
C ILE A 114 18.02 -3.17 1.60
N HIS A 115 18.92 -3.28 2.59
CA HIS A 115 20.36 -3.31 2.34
C HIS A 115 20.82 -4.57 1.61
N ALA A 116 20.22 -5.73 1.88
CA ALA A 116 20.58 -6.97 1.21
C ALA A 116 20.10 -7.00 -0.25
N GLN A 117 18.93 -6.41 -0.52
CA GLN A 117 18.22 -6.60 -1.79
C GLN A 117 18.36 -5.43 -2.76
N HIS A 118 18.73 -4.26 -2.24
CA HIS A 118 18.88 -3.01 -2.99
C HIS A 118 17.68 -2.73 -3.92
N PRO A 119 16.45 -2.57 -3.38
CA PRO A 119 15.30 -2.19 -4.20
C PRO A 119 15.50 -0.80 -4.81
N ASP A 120 14.99 -0.59 -6.02
CA ASP A 120 15.00 0.70 -6.73
C ASP A 120 14.09 1.72 -6.01
N HIS A 121 12.97 1.24 -5.46
CA HIS A 121 11.98 2.07 -4.77
C HIS A 121 11.46 1.36 -3.50
N VAL A 122 11.26 2.14 -2.44
CA VAL A 122 10.68 1.67 -1.17
C VAL A 122 9.39 2.46 -0.91
N VAL A 123 8.27 1.75 -0.80
CA VAL A 123 6.94 2.33 -0.60
C VAL A 123 6.30 1.70 0.63
N THR A 124 5.80 2.52 1.56
CA THR A 124 4.96 2.06 2.66
C THR A 124 3.49 2.32 2.37
N ILE A 125 2.66 1.37 2.79
CA ILE A 125 1.22 1.44 2.73
C ILE A 125 0.70 1.33 4.16
N LYS A 126 -0.15 2.27 4.56
CA LYS A 126 -0.92 2.24 5.80
C LYS A 126 -2.38 2.49 5.51
N GLY A 127 -3.26 2.11 6.43
CA GLY A 127 -4.67 2.41 6.28
C GLY A 127 -5.58 1.46 7.03
N ASN A 128 -6.87 1.79 6.94
CA ASN A 128 -7.98 1.03 7.50
C ASN A 128 -9.08 0.98 6.43
N PHE A 129 -9.13 -0.10 5.67
CA PHE A 129 -9.97 -0.23 4.49
C PHE A 129 -10.34 -1.69 4.22
N PHE A 130 -11.25 -1.91 3.28
CA PHE A 130 -11.72 -3.21 2.86
C PHE A 130 -11.39 -3.47 1.39
N VAL A 131 -11.07 -4.72 1.07
CA VAL A 131 -10.87 -5.19 -0.32
C VAL A 131 -11.55 -6.55 -0.45
N GLY A 132 -12.49 -6.69 -1.38
CA GLY A 132 -13.16 -7.97 -1.61
C GLY A 132 -13.87 -8.54 -0.38
N GLY A 133 -14.29 -7.68 0.56
CA GLY A 133 -14.89 -8.08 1.83
C GLY A 133 -13.91 -8.33 2.97
N ALA A 134 -12.61 -8.43 2.71
CA ALA A 134 -11.59 -8.57 3.75
C ALA A 134 -11.18 -7.22 4.34
N HIS A 135 -10.98 -7.18 5.66
CA HIS A 135 -10.60 -5.97 6.39
C HIS A 135 -9.08 -5.85 6.50
N PHE A 136 -8.52 -4.80 5.89
CA PHE A 136 -7.12 -4.42 6.02
C PHE A 136 -6.97 -3.36 7.11
N LEU A 137 -6.22 -3.68 8.15
CA LEU A 137 -5.75 -2.73 9.15
C LEU A 137 -4.22 -2.75 9.16
N ILE A 138 -3.61 -1.70 8.61
CA ILE A 138 -2.16 -1.56 8.52
C ILE A 138 -1.74 -0.32 9.29
N GLU A 139 -1.08 -0.55 10.41
CA GLU A 139 -0.54 0.47 11.30
C GLU A 139 0.99 0.38 11.35
N ASN A 140 1.63 1.20 12.20
CA ASN A 140 3.09 1.35 12.22
C ASN A 140 3.86 0.02 12.31
N GLU A 141 3.40 -0.94 13.13
CA GLU A 141 4.15 -2.17 13.37
C GLU A 141 3.47 -3.43 12.82
N LYS A 142 2.18 -3.36 12.48
CA LYS A 142 1.38 -4.56 12.22
C LYS A 142 0.46 -4.35 11.02
N MET A 143 0.30 -5.44 10.30
CA MET A 143 -0.69 -5.60 9.25
C MET A 143 -1.61 -6.75 9.63
N PHE A 144 -2.91 -6.48 9.65
CA PHE A 144 -3.96 -7.47 9.84
C PHE A 144 -4.81 -7.54 8.57
N ILE A 145 -5.14 -8.77 8.17
CA ILE A 145 -6.18 -9.05 7.19
C ILE A 145 -7.20 -9.92 7.91
N ASP A 146 -8.40 -9.37 8.12
CA ASP A 146 -9.46 -9.90 8.97
C ASP A 146 -9.07 -10.07 10.44
N SER A 147 -10.07 -10.28 11.30
CA SER A 147 -9.99 -10.07 12.76
C SER A 147 -8.98 -10.93 13.53
N ASN A 148 -8.26 -11.88 12.92
CA ASN A 148 -7.37 -12.81 13.63
C ASN A 148 -6.15 -13.32 12.83
N GLY A 149 -5.94 -12.87 11.59
CA GLY A 149 -4.82 -13.35 10.76
C GLY A 149 -3.69 -12.35 10.69
N TYR A 150 -2.47 -12.75 11.07
CA TYR A 150 -1.29 -12.10 10.49
C TYR A 150 -1.40 -12.24 8.97
N ALA A 151 -1.17 -11.16 8.23
CA ALA A 151 -1.18 -11.23 6.78
C ALA A 151 -0.09 -12.21 6.31
N ASN A 152 -0.48 -13.27 5.62
CA ASN A 152 0.47 -14.07 4.85
C ASN A 152 0.54 -13.44 3.47
N GLY A 153 1.63 -12.76 3.18
CA GLY A 153 1.92 -12.32 1.82
C GLY A 153 2.78 -13.35 1.12
N VAL A 154 2.41 -13.72 -0.10
CA VAL A 154 3.26 -14.49 -0.99
C VAL A 154 3.82 -13.54 -2.02
N GLU A 155 5.14 -13.36 -2.01
CA GLU A 155 5.84 -12.73 -3.12
C GLU A 155 5.69 -13.63 -4.35
N ASN A 156 5.06 -13.10 -5.40
CA ASN A 156 5.17 -13.67 -6.73
C ASN A 156 5.90 -12.64 -7.58
N ALA A 157 7.23 -12.77 -7.66
CA ALA A 157 8.12 -11.81 -8.32
C ALA A 157 7.64 -11.36 -9.72
N HIS A 158 6.87 -12.19 -10.43
CA HIS A 158 6.32 -11.87 -11.75
C HIS A 158 4.90 -11.27 -11.77
N ASN A 159 4.14 -11.39 -10.67
CA ASN A 159 2.72 -11.02 -10.58
C ASN A 159 2.40 -9.91 -9.55
N GLY A 160 3.40 -9.37 -8.85
CA GLY A 160 3.18 -8.39 -7.80
C GLY A 160 3.14 -9.01 -6.41
N VAL A 161 2.76 -8.19 -5.43
CA VAL A 161 2.53 -8.68 -4.07
C VAL A 161 1.10 -9.19 -3.99
N ILE A 162 0.95 -10.47 -3.63
CA ILE A 162 -0.35 -11.09 -3.38
C ILE A 162 -0.48 -11.28 -1.86
N LEU A 163 -1.47 -10.64 -1.29
CA LEU A 163 -1.78 -10.66 0.13
C LEU A 163 -3.01 -11.53 0.35
N SER A 164 -2.97 -12.41 1.35
CA SER A 164 -4.13 -13.19 1.76
C SER A 164 -4.21 -13.27 3.28
N ALA A 165 -5.42 -13.50 3.79
CA ALA A 165 -5.61 -13.81 5.19
C ALA A 165 -4.91 -15.14 5.53
N ALA A 166 -4.30 -15.23 6.72
CA ALA A 166 -3.82 -16.52 7.20
C ALA A 166 -5.02 -17.46 7.41
N VAL A 167 -4.99 -18.61 6.73
CA VAL A 167 -5.95 -19.68 6.98
C VAL A 167 -5.61 -20.28 8.34
N ALA A 168 -6.57 -20.27 9.26
CA ALA A 168 -6.45 -20.89 10.59
C ALA A 168 -6.41 -22.43 10.49
#